data_AF-A0A840QC92-F1
#
_entry.id   AF-A0A840QC92-F1
#
_cell.length_a   1.000
_cell.length_b   1.000
_cell.length_c   1.000
_cell.angle_alpha   90.00
_cell.angle_beta   90.00
_cell.angle_gamma   90.00
#
_symmetry.space_group_name_H-M   'P 1'
#
loop_
_entity.id
_entity.type
_entity.pdbx_description
1 polymer ?
#
loop_
_entity_poly.entity_id
_entity_poly.type
_entity_poly.pdbx_seq_one_letter_code
_entity_poly.pdbx_strand_id
1 'polypeptide(L)'
;MVIDVFRDERQDAFWIVGSGLALRHATTHRPGAVYAGQWIASLCEVQLKVPQPTPSGREPNSKPVTDKCPECTQKATEANFAEITWDF
;
A
#
# COMPACT_ATOMS: atom_id res chain seq x y z
N MET A 1 36.57 7.39 11.04
CA MET A 1 35.15 7.82 11.05
C MET A 1 34.43 6.91 10.08
N VAL A 2 33.81 5.83 10.59
CA VAL A 2 32.97 4.97 9.75
C VAL A 2 31.70 5.78 9.50
N ILE A 3 31.52 6.19 8.25
CA ILE A 3 30.29 6.81 7.80
C ILE A 3 29.29 5.67 7.74
N ASP A 4 28.43 5.59 8.75
CA ASP A 4 27.31 4.65 8.74
C ASP A 4 26.26 5.20 7.76
N VAL A 5 26.41 4.82 6.49
CA VAL A 5 25.56 5.30 5.38
C VAL A 5 24.21 4.57 5.32
N PHE A 6 23.99 3.59 6.20
CA PHE A 6 22.75 2.81 6.32
C PHE A 6 21.86 3.35 7.44
N ARG A 7 21.73 4.68 7.49
CA ARG A 7 20.86 5.36 8.45
C ARG A 7 19.41 5.02 8.11
N ASP A 8 18.90 3.96 8.74
CA ASP A 8 17.48 3.63 8.87
C ASP A 8 16.80 3.28 7.52
N GLU A 9 16.93 2.03 7.06
CA GLU A 9 16.11 1.48 5.95
C GLU A 9 14.65 1.36 6.40
N ARG A 10 14.01 2.51 6.59
CA ARG A 10 12.58 2.61 6.81
C ARG A 10 11.88 2.00 5.60
N GLN A 11 11.22 0.87 5.80
CA GLN A 11 10.48 0.22 4.73
C GLN A 11 9.20 1.01 4.42
N ASP A 12 8.76 0.95 3.17
CA ASP A 12 7.54 1.62 2.71
C ASP A 12 6.32 0.70 2.84
N ALA A 13 5.21 1.26 3.30
CA ALA A 13 3.89 0.65 3.27
C ALA A 13 3.00 1.39 2.27
N PHE A 14 2.57 0.68 1.24
CA PHE A 14 1.68 1.19 0.20
C PHE A 14 0.22 0.89 0.54
N TRP A 15 -0.57 1.94 0.70
CA TRP A 15 -1.98 1.88 1.08
C TRP A 15 -2.89 1.86 -0.14
N ILE A 16 -3.42 0.68 -0.44
CA ILE A 16 -4.18 0.38 -1.64
C ILE A 16 -5.61 -0.04 -1.28
N VAL A 17 -6.57 0.39 -2.10
CA VAL A 17 -7.93 -0.18 -2.07
C VAL A 17 -7.98 -1.33 -3.06
N GLY A 18 -8.01 -2.56 -2.54
CA GLY A 18 -8.16 -3.75 -3.39
C GLY A 18 -9.49 -3.75 -4.14
N SER A 19 -9.54 -4.41 -5.30
CA SER A 19 -10.79 -4.50 -6.09
C SER A 19 -11.93 -5.09 -5.25
N GLY A 20 -13.00 -4.32 -5.03
CA GLY A 20 -14.16 -4.73 -4.24
C GLY A 20 -14.05 -4.53 -2.73
N LEU A 21 -12.96 -3.92 -2.24
CA LEU A 21 -12.79 -3.59 -0.82
C LEU A 21 -13.26 -2.15 -0.52
N ALA A 22 -13.74 -1.93 0.70
CA ALA A 22 -14.20 -0.62 1.18
C ALA A 22 -13.15 0.13 2.02
N LEU A 23 -12.03 -0.52 2.35
CA LEU A 23 -10.95 0.01 3.19
C LEU A 23 -9.62 -0.07 2.45
N ARG A 24 -8.70 0.83 2.80
CA ARG A 24 -7.29 0.72 2.39
C ARG A 24 -6.57 -0.32 3.23
N HIS A 25 -5.91 -1.24 2.54
CA HIS A 25 -4.97 -2.19 3.15
C HIS A 25 -3.54 -1.79 2.81
N ALA A 26 -2.61 -1.99 3.73
CA ALA A 26 -1.21 -1.74 3.51
C ALA A 26 -0.51 -2.97 2.94
N THR A 27 0.44 -2.78 2.03
CA THR A 27 1.31 -3.83 1.49
C THR A 27 2.74 -3.30 1.33
N THR A 28 3.73 -4.20 1.39
CA THR A 28 5.15 -3.86 1.10
C THR A 28 5.51 -4.05 -0.37
N HIS A 29 4.59 -4.60 -1.18
CA HIS A 29 4.78 -4.69 -2.62
C HIS A 29 4.81 -3.30 -3.24
N ARG A 30 5.92 -2.97 -3.91
CA ARG A 30 6.10 -1.68 -4.57
C ARG A 30 5.18 -1.54 -5.80
N PRO A 31 4.63 -0.35 -6.06
CA PRO A 31 3.99 -0.05 -7.33
C PRO A 31 4.91 -0.38 -8.51
N GLY A 32 4.39 -1.09 -9.51
CA GLY A 32 5.15 -1.56 -10.67
C GLY A 32 5.89 -2.88 -10.50
N ALA A 33 6.02 -3.41 -9.27
CA ALA A 33 6.54 -4.76 -9.03
C ALA A 33 5.46 -5.85 -9.14
N VAL A 34 4.20 -5.45 -9.28
CA VAL A 34 3.01 -6.31 -9.36
C VAL A 34 2.10 -5.83 -10.47
N TYR A 35 1.38 -6.76 -11.10
CA TYR A 35 0.52 -6.45 -12.24
C TYR A 35 -0.95 -6.28 -11.82
N ALA A 36 -1.69 -5.47 -12.56
CA ALA A 36 -3.12 -5.33 -12.33
C ALA A 36 -3.85 -6.68 -12.49
N GLY A 37 -4.75 -6.98 -11.55
CA GLY A 37 -5.44 -8.27 -11.45
C GLY A 37 -4.69 -9.36 -10.67
N GLN A 38 -3.41 -9.15 -10.34
CA GLN A 38 -2.65 -10.04 -9.46
C GLN A 38 -3.22 -10.01 -8.03
N TRP A 39 -3.20 -11.15 -7.35
CA TRP A 39 -3.49 -11.24 -5.92
C TRP A 39 -2.20 -11.07 -5.12
N ILE A 40 -2.22 -10.17 -4.13
CA ILE A 40 -1.10 -9.94 -3.22
C ILE A 40 -1.59 -9.92 -1.77
N ALA A 41 -0.67 -10.18 -0.84
CA ALA A 41 -0.96 -10.08 0.58
C ALA A 41 -0.84 -8.64 1.08
N SER A 42 -1.77 -8.26 1.95
CA SER A 42 -1.63 -7.09 2.83
C SER A 42 -0.86 -7.44 4.11
N LEU A 43 -0.51 -6.42 4.90
CA LEU A 43 0.08 -6.61 6.22
C LEU A 43 -0.83 -7.42 7.17
N CYS A 44 -2.16 -7.31 7.02
CA CYS A 44 -3.12 -8.11 7.79
C CYS A 44 -3.46 -9.44 7.11
N GLU A 45 -2.68 -9.87 6.11
CA GLU A 45 -2.81 -11.16 5.40
C GLU A 45 -4.08 -11.31 4.54
N VAL A 46 -4.98 -10.32 4.56
CA VAL A 46 -6.07 -10.22 3.58
C VAL A 46 -5.48 -10.16 2.18
N GLN A 47 -5.96 -11.06 1.31
CA GLN A 47 -5.63 -11.08 -0.10
C GLN A 47 -6.36 -9.94 -0.81
N LEU A 48 -5.60 -9.09 -1.50
CA LEU A 48 -6.14 -8.00 -2.29
C LEU A 48 -5.79 -8.20 -3.76
N LYS A 49 -6.81 -8.04 -4.62
CA LYS A 49 -6.62 -8.03 -6.06
C LYS A 49 -6.20 -6.63 -6.49
N VAL A 50 -5.00 -6.52 -7.04
CA VAL A 50 -4.44 -5.24 -7.53
C VAL A 50 -5.41 -4.65 -8.57
N PRO A 51 -5.95 -3.45 -8.36
CA PRO A 51 -6.87 -2.79 -9.28
C PRO A 51 -6.20 -2.38 -10.60
N GLN A 52 -7.02 -2.02 -11.58
CA GLN A 52 -6.54 -1.50 -12.86
C GLN A 52 -6.07 -0.04 -12.71
N PRO A 53 -4.96 0.38 -13.35
CA PRO A 53 -4.51 1.76 -13.37
C PRO A 53 -5.60 2.73 -13.82
N THR A 54 -5.70 3.88 -13.15
CA THR A 54 -6.57 4.97 -13.61
C THR A 54 -6.13 5.42 -15.00
N PRO A 55 -7.03 5.46 -16.00
CA PRO A 55 -6.71 6.05 -17.29
C PRO A 55 -6.29 7.52 -17.14
N SER A 56 -5.33 7.95 -17.96
CA SER A 56 -4.86 9.34 -17.96
C SER A 56 -6.02 10.33 -18.11
N GLY A 57 -6.02 11.38 -17.29
CA GLY A 57 -7.07 12.41 -17.27
C GLY A 57 -8.34 12.02 -16.51
N ARG A 58 -8.38 10.88 -15.82
CA ARG A 58 -9.47 10.49 -14.92
C ARG A 58 -9.02 10.49 -13.46
N GLU A 59 -9.98 10.64 -12.55
CA GLU A 59 -9.73 10.48 -11.13
C GLU A 59 -9.80 9.00 -10.71
N PRO A 60 -8.91 8.54 -9.80
CA PRO A 60 -8.98 7.21 -9.21
C PRO A 60 -10.32 6.96 -8.50
N ASN A 61 -10.90 5.79 -8.68
CA ASN A 61 -12.10 5.39 -7.94
C ASN A 61 -11.80 5.16 -6.45
N SER A 62 -10.54 4.90 -6.10
CA SER A 62 -10.09 4.74 -4.72
C SER A 62 -9.93 6.07 -3.97
N LYS A 63 -9.90 7.21 -4.66
CA LYS A 63 -9.69 8.54 -4.06
C LYS A 63 -10.64 8.88 -2.90
N PRO A 64 -11.96 8.63 -2.96
CA PRO A 64 -12.87 8.94 -1.85
C PRO A 64 -12.71 8.00 -0.64
N VAL A 65 -12.03 6.86 -0.79
CA VAL A 65 -11.83 5.92 0.31
C VAL A 65 -10.69 6.42 1.19
N THR A 66 -11.03 6.96 2.36
CA THR A 66 -10.05 7.44 3.35
C THR A 66 -9.78 6.44 4.46
N ASP A 67 -10.73 5.53 4.70
CA ASP A 67 -10.66 4.60 5.82
C ASP A 67 -9.56 3.56 5.59
N LYS A 68 -8.76 3.35 6.64
CA LYS A 68 -7.65 2.38 6.67
C LYS A 68 -8.04 1.17 7.51
N CYS A 69 -7.60 -0.01 7.09
CA CYS A 69 -7.73 -1.22 7.89
C CYS A 69 -6.97 -1.06 9.22
N PRO A 70 -7.64 -1.19 10.39
CA PRO A 70 -7.01 -0.98 11.69
C PRO A 70 -5.79 -1.88 11.95
N GLU A 71 -5.85 -3.15 11.53
CA GLU A 71 -4.75 -4.09 11.69
C GLU A 71 -3.53 -3.71 10.84
N CYS A 72 -3.76 -3.26 9.60
CA CYS A 72 -2.69 -2.72 8.77
C CYS A 72 -2.07 -1.47 9.39
N THR A 73 -2.89 -0.59 9.99
CA THR A 73 -2.41 0.65 10.63
C THR A 73 -1.54 0.33 11.83
N GLN A 74 -1.97 -0.61 12.67
CA GLN A 74 -1.20 -1.08 13.81
C GLN A 74 0.15 -1.65 13.36
N LYS A 75 0.14 -2.63 12.44
CA LYS A 75 1.37 -3.27 11.93
C LYS A 75 2.32 -2.27 11.27
N ALA A 76 1.80 -1.31 10.50
CA ALA A 76 2.62 -0.27 9.87
C ALA A 76 3.24 0.68 10.90
N THR A 77 2.51 1.00 11.97
CA THR A 77 3.01 1.83 13.07
C THR A 77 4.10 1.10 13.87
N GLU A 78 3.84 -0.16 14.24
CA GLU A 78 4.78 -1.01 14.99
C GLU A 78 6.09 -1.23 14.23
N ALA A 79 6.01 -1.44 12.93
CA ALA A 79 7.18 -1.58 12.05
C ALA A 79 7.81 -0.25 11.63
N ASN A 80 7.27 0.89 12.10
CA ASN A 80 7.70 2.23 11.73
C ASN A 80 7.79 2.44 10.21
N PHE A 81 6.84 1.94 9.42
CA PHE A 81 6.86 2.13 7.97
C PHE A 81 6.69 3.60 7.56
N ALA A 82 7.22 3.94 6.39
CA ALA A 82 6.83 5.16 5.69
C ALA A 82 5.54 4.87 4.91
N GLU A 83 4.50 5.68 5.15
CA GLU A 83 3.18 5.43 4.58
C GLU A 83 2.99 6.17 3.26
N ILE A 84 2.65 5.44 2.20
CA ILE A 84 2.41 5.99 0.86
C ILE A 84 1.02 5.60 0.40
N THR A 85 0.19 6.58 0.05
CA THR A 85 -1.12 6.33 -0.56
C THR A 85 -0.94 5.88 -2.00
N TRP A 86 -1.55 4.73 -2.36
CA TRP A 86 -1.48 4.17 -3.71
C TRP A 86 -2.88 4.06 -4.32
N ASP A 87 -3.20 5.01 -5.20
CA ASP A 87 -4.53 5.16 -5.80
C ASP A 87 -4.62 4.66 -7.24
N PHE A 88 -5.83 4.21 -7.62
CA PHE A 88 -6.19 3.58 -8.89
C PHE A 88 -7.62 3.89 -9.37
#